data_AF-A0A5J6GJL1-F1
#
_entry.id   AF-A0A5J6GJL1-F1
#
_cell.length_a   1.000
_cell.length_b   1.000
_cell.length_c   1.000
_cell.angle_alpha   90.00
_cell.angle_beta   90.00
_cell.angle_gamma   90.00
#
_symmetry.space_group_name_H-M   'P 1'
#
loop_
_entity.id
_entity.type
_entity.pdbx_description
1 polymer ?
#
loop_
_entity_poly.entity_id
_entity_poly.type
_entity_poly.pdbx_seq_one_letter_code
_entity_poly.pdbx_strand_id
1 'polypeptide(L)'
;MAPERRQRGKRLAFIAGGIISSVALACAPGYTVGIVRDGEPPPAAATPLTPEVPSVPTPAEPVPSVPTPEVPTPFVPAPQTPPAPAEPTDPAASTSPSAAPAPAKAPAIGAYLDFGPRGVRRIEQLSEWLDGTELRVGHTYLPGDRWNNIEGSPGFLEDWAKWRQEKDDRMFVLNVPMLEKNEEGVGDTEVAALLKQGAAGDFDSHFTKLAERLVALGVPDTVIVLGWEMNGTTYTHRCGPDPESWKTYWKKIVTAMRAVPGQKFSFDFTPSRGRDAVPWTDCYPGDDVVDIVGMDSYDQPRGMSFDEQVKEPYGLQAHVDFAAAHNKPVSYPEWGLFRNGDNEEYMRRMLEWMDEKKPLYNTVTDYCPHGVWQCKQNPEASEVYRKLLSGRTENPTPEPTEPVTPPTCSPLELGDWVEYWLGGKLCVRFDWWQEKNRS
;
A
#
# COMPACT_ATOMS: atom_id res chain seq x y z
N MET A 1 36.34 -3.80 -67.01
CA MET A 1 37.52 -3.21 -67.66
C MET A 1 37.34 -1.70 -67.66
N ALA A 2 38.30 -0.99 -67.06
CA ALA A 2 38.40 0.46 -66.96
C ALA A 2 38.83 1.09 -68.33
N PRO A 3 39.07 2.42 -68.50
CA PRO A 3 39.10 3.48 -67.49
C PRO A 3 38.56 4.89 -67.89
N GLU A 4 38.44 5.71 -66.84
CA GLU A 4 38.76 7.14 -66.70
C GLU A 4 38.43 8.18 -67.80
N ARG A 5 37.77 9.26 -67.37
CA ARG A 5 38.35 10.60 -67.53
C ARG A 5 37.90 11.57 -66.43
N ARG A 6 38.90 12.10 -65.71
CA ARG A 6 38.82 13.19 -64.73
C ARG A 6 38.84 14.53 -65.48
N GLN A 7 38.00 15.49 -65.09
CA GLN A 7 38.39 16.90 -65.19
C GLN A 7 37.71 17.77 -64.13
N ARG A 8 38.56 18.51 -63.43
CA ARG A 8 38.28 19.53 -62.41
C ARG A 8 37.61 20.75 -63.02
N GLY A 9 36.81 21.47 -62.23
CA GLY A 9 36.93 22.93 -62.20
C GLY A 9 35.66 23.76 -62.00
N LYS A 10 35.58 24.31 -60.77
CA LYS A 10 35.13 25.66 -60.41
C LYS A 10 33.63 25.99 -60.37
N ARG A 11 33.25 26.43 -59.16
CA ARG A 11 32.05 27.15 -58.75
C ARG A 11 31.90 28.48 -59.52
N LEU A 12 30.66 28.86 -59.83
CA LEU A 12 30.21 30.25 -59.77
C LEU A 12 28.70 30.32 -59.56
N ALA A 13 28.33 31.30 -58.74
CA ALA A 13 27.02 31.56 -58.20
C ALA A 13 26.03 32.09 -59.26
N PHE A 14 24.76 31.74 -59.10
CA PHE A 14 23.65 32.47 -59.71
C PHE A 14 22.86 33.15 -58.59
N ILE A 15 22.83 34.48 -58.68
CA ILE A 15 21.89 35.36 -58.01
C ILE A 15 20.62 35.34 -58.87
N ALA A 16 19.47 35.07 -58.26
CA ALA A 16 18.16 35.42 -58.79
C ALA A 16 17.35 36.04 -57.65
N GLY A 17 17.06 37.33 -57.79
CA GLY A 17 16.16 38.05 -56.90
C GLY A 17 14.70 37.70 -57.17
N GLY A 18 13.86 37.85 -56.15
CA GLY A 18 12.42 37.64 -56.28
C GLY A 18 11.63 37.94 -55.00
N ILE A 19 11.23 39.20 -54.88
CA ILE A 19 9.96 39.71 -54.29
C ILE A 19 9.83 39.70 -52.75
N ILE A 20 9.73 40.93 -52.23
CA ILE A 20 9.40 41.31 -50.86
C ILE A 20 7.87 41.27 -50.71
N SER A 21 7.37 40.47 -49.76
CA SER A 21 6.04 40.62 -49.17
C SER A 21 6.19 40.56 -47.66
N SER A 22 5.97 41.70 -47.00
CA SER A 22 6.06 41.85 -45.55
C SER A 22 4.78 41.36 -44.88
N VAL A 23 4.89 40.33 -44.02
CA VAL A 23 3.89 40.01 -43.00
C VAL A 23 4.63 39.87 -41.67
N ALA A 24 4.22 40.66 -40.68
CA ALA A 24 4.83 40.72 -39.36
C ALA A 24 4.55 39.43 -38.56
N LEU A 25 5.62 38.76 -38.13
CA LEU A 25 5.60 37.59 -37.25
C LEU A 25 5.69 38.07 -35.78
N ALA A 26 4.69 37.76 -34.96
CA ALA A 26 4.82 37.78 -33.51
C ALA A 26 5.30 36.39 -33.05
N CYS A 27 6.54 36.30 -32.59
CA CYS A 27 7.15 35.07 -32.10
C CYS A 27 6.65 34.75 -30.67
N ALA A 28 5.96 33.63 -30.52
CA ALA A 28 5.85 32.90 -29.26
C ALA A 28 7.00 31.85 -29.20
N PRO A 29 7.75 31.74 -28.10
CA PRO A 29 8.80 30.72 -27.99
C PRO A 29 8.18 29.35 -27.70
N GLY A 30 8.22 28.46 -28.71
CA GLY A 30 8.13 27.02 -28.53
C GLY A 30 9.51 26.45 -28.20
N TYR A 31 9.60 25.62 -27.16
CA TYR A 31 10.81 24.87 -26.83
C TYR A 31 10.70 23.46 -27.39
N THR A 32 11.62 23.13 -28.30
CA THR A 32 11.85 21.78 -28.81
C THR A 32 12.69 20.99 -27.82
N VAL A 33 12.28 19.76 -27.50
CA VAL A 33 13.00 18.81 -26.65
C VAL A 33 14.29 18.36 -27.35
N GLY A 34 15.43 18.77 -26.81
CA GLY A 34 16.76 18.32 -27.20
C GLY A 34 17.31 17.32 -26.17
N ILE A 35 17.88 16.23 -26.67
CA ILE A 35 18.62 15.20 -25.94
C ILE A 35 19.80 15.85 -25.20
N VAL A 36 19.92 15.65 -23.88
CA VAL A 36 21.08 16.05 -23.07
C VAL A 36 21.96 14.83 -22.79
N ARG A 37 23.28 15.02 -23.00
CA ARG A 37 24.36 14.09 -22.63
C ARG A 37 24.83 14.39 -21.20
N ASP A 38 25.22 13.33 -20.48
CA ASP A 38 25.71 13.38 -19.10
C ASP A 38 26.92 14.31 -18.88
N GLY A 39 26.92 15.10 -17.80
CA GLY A 39 28.16 15.66 -17.23
C GLY A 39 28.21 17.12 -16.75
N GLU A 40 27.11 17.85 -16.53
CA GLU A 40 27.16 19.23 -16.01
C GLU A 40 26.13 19.48 -14.88
N PRO A 41 26.49 20.17 -13.78
CA PRO A 41 25.59 20.40 -12.66
C PRO A 41 24.48 21.42 -13.01
N PRO A 42 23.27 21.28 -12.44
CA PRO A 42 22.15 22.16 -12.76
C PRO A 42 22.38 23.60 -12.24
N PRO A 43 21.91 24.64 -12.95
CA PRO A 43 22.02 26.02 -12.49
C PRO A 43 21.13 26.27 -11.27
N ALA A 44 21.64 27.09 -10.34
CA ALA A 44 20.97 27.47 -9.11
C ALA A 44 19.59 28.11 -9.36
N ALA A 45 18.58 27.65 -8.61
CA ALA A 45 17.22 28.18 -8.65
C ALA A 45 17.20 29.66 -8.21
N ALA A 46 16.51 30.48 -8.99
CA ALA A 46 16.25 31.88 -8.71
C ALA A 46 15.33 32.03 -7.47
N THR A 47 15.67 32.99 -6.62
CA THR A 47 14.95 33.39 -5.41
C THR A 47 13.51 33.84 -5.73
N PRO A 48 12.47 33.41 -5.01
CA PRO A 48 11.13 33.95 -5.18
C PRO A 48 11.03 35.37 -4.60
N LEU A 49 10.44 36.29 -5.37
CA LEU A 49 9.99 37.60 -4.91
C LEU A 49 8.82 37.42 -3.93
N THR A 50 8.89 38.12 -2.80
CA THR A 50 7.84 38.25 -1.77
C THR A 50 6.50 38.72 -2.35
N PRO A 51 5.37 38.08 -2.03
CA PRO A 51 4.05 38.64 -2.30
C PRO A 51 3.70 39.74 -1.29
N GLU A 52 3.14 40.83 -1.81
CA GLU A 52 2.62 41.99 -1.10
C GLU A 52 1.35 41.63 -0.31
N VAL A 53 1.27 42.09 0.94
CA VAL A 53 0.15 41.83 1.88
C VAL A 53 -1.07 42.68 1.50
N PRO A 54 -2.29 42.12 1.32
CA PRO A 54 -3.49 42.93 1.22
C PRO A 54 -3.96 43.40 2.61
N SER A 55 -4.26 44.69 2.68
CA SER A 55 -4.72 45.44 3.85
C SER A 55 -6.03 44.92 4.44
N VAL A 56 -6.06 44.83 5.77
CA VAL A 56 -7.24 44.53 6.61
C VAL A 56 -8.30 45.64 6.51
N PRO A 57 -9.60 45.35 6.31
CA PRO A 57 -10.65 46.32 6.57
C PRO A 57 -11.12 46.27 8.03
N THR A 58 -11.25 47.47 8.61
CA THR A 58 -11.75 47.78 9.97
C THR A 58 -13.17 47.25 10.24
N PRO A 59 -13.53 46.88 11.49
CA PRO A 59 -14.87 46.37 11.82
C PRO A 59 -15.96 47.46 11.77
N ALA A 60 -17.11 47.14 11.18
CA ALA A 60 -18.33 47.94 11.28
C ALA A 60 -19.17 47.51 12.49
N GLU A 61 -19.77 48.50 13.17
CA GLU A 61 -20.68 48.40 14.32
C GLU A 61 -22.01 47.66 14.02
N PRO A 62 -22.74 47.19 15.04
CA PRO A 62 -23.81 46.20 14.88
C PRO A 62 -25.15 46.82 14.46
N VAL A 63 -25.86 46.14 13.56
CA VAL A 63 -27.20 46.49 13.08
C VAL A 63 -28.24 45.60 13.78
N PRO A 64 -29.42 46.13 14.22
CA PRO A 64 -30.32 45.44 15.14
C PRO A 64 -31.08 44.25 14.53
N SER A 65 -31.37 43.28 15.39
CA SER A 65 -32.10 42.04 15.11
C SER A 65 -33.53 42.28 14.64
N VAL A 66 -33.90 41.66 13.52
CA VAL A 66 -35.28 41.55 13.01
C VAL A 66 -35.83 40.17 13.40
N PRO A 67 -37.10 40.05 13.86
CA PRO A 67 -37.59 38.86 14.53
C PRO A 67 -37.85 37.67 13.60
N THR A 68 -37.57 36.48 14.13
CA THR A 68 -37.82 35.17 13.53
C THR A 68 -39.32 34.91 13.31
N PRO A 69 -39.75 34.35 12.16
CA PRO A 69 -41.11 33.85 12.03
C PRO A 69 -41.27 32.50 12.75
N GLU A 70 -42.27 32.40 13.62
CA GLU A 70 -42.69 31.16 14.28
C GLU A 70 -43.15 30.12 13.25
N VAL A 71 -42.55 28.93 13.29
CA VAL A 71 -43.02 27.74 12.57
C VAL A 71 -43.83 26.90 13.58
N PRO A 72 -45.07 26.47 13.24
CA PRO A 72 -45.95 25.78 14.18
C PRO A 72 -45.45 24.37 14.51
N THR A 73 -45.61 24.00 15.79
CA THR A 73 -45.31 22.69 16.36
C THR A 73 -46.11 21.55 15.71
N PRO A 74 -45.50 20.38 15.43
CA PRO A 74 -46.26 19.20 15.04
C PRO A 74 -46.99 18.60 16.24
N PHE A 75 -48.27 18.33 16.06
CA PHE A 75 -49.13 17.59 17.00
C PHE A 75 -48.67 16.14 17.08
N VAL A 76 -48.35 15.65 18.29
CA VAL A 76 -48.04 14.25 18.57
C VAL A 76 -49.34 13.50 18.91
N PRO A 77 -49.79 12.49 18.15
CA PRO A 77 -50.87 11.61 18.59
C PRO A 77 -50.33 10.48 19.47
N ALA A 78 -51.03 10.17 20.56
CA ALA A 78 -50.77 9.05 21.44
C ALA A 78 -50.93 7.69 20.72
N PRO A 79 -50.21 6.63 21.15
CA PRO A 79 -50.12 5.37 20.42
C PRO A 79 -51.38 4.51 20.56
N GLN A 80 -51.90 4.02 19.43
CA GLN A 80 -52.93 3.00 19.36
C GLN A 80 -52.28 1.64 19.05
N THR A 81 -52.60 0.64 19.86
CA THR A 81 -52.14 -0.75 19.74
C THR A 81 -52.98 -1.51 18.70
N PRO A 82 -52.37 -2.17 17.69
CA PRO A 82 -53.04 -3.21 16.90
C PRO A 82 -52.62 -4.63 17.35
N PRO A 83 -53.47 -5.65 17.12
CA PRO A 83 -53.32 -6.98 17.70
C PRO A 83 -52.26 -7.84 16.98
N ALA A 84 -51.64 -8.74 17.74
CA ALA A 84 -50.64 -9.69 17.28
C ALA A 84 -51.19 -10.72 16.28
N PRO A 85 -50.40 -11.06 15.24
CA PRO A 85 -50.51 -12.36 14.58
C PRO A 85 -49.22 -13.20 14.67
N ALA A 86 -49.43 -14.44 15.10
CA ALA A 86 -48.70 -15.70 14.92
C ALA A 86 -47.22 -15.75 14.49
N GLU A 87 -46.45 -16.51 15.26
CA GLU A 87 -45.08 -16.99 15.00
C GLU A 87 -44.91 -17.66 13.62
N PRO A 88 -43.76 -17.45 12.96
CA PRO A 88 -43.15 -18.43 12.10
C PRO A 88 -41.92 -19.07 12.76
N THR A 89 -41.91 -20.39 12.68
CA THR A 89 -40.86 -21.35 13.04
C THR A 89 -39.47 -21.02 12.44
N ASP A 90 -38.45 -20.95 13.30
CA ASP A 90 -37.03 -20.92 12.91
C ASP A 90 -36.56 -22.28 12.35
N PRO A 91 -35.93 -22.33 11.16
CA PRO A 91 -35.05 -23.42 10.81
C PRO A 91 -33.64 -23.14 11.33
N ALA A 92 -33.21 -24.02 12.25
CA ALA A 92 -31.86 -24.24 12.76
C ALA A 92 -30.71 -23.53 12.00
N ALA A 93 -30.12 -22.52 12.65
CA ALA A 93 -28.81 -22.03 12.29
C ALA A 93 -27.75 -23.09 12.68
N SER A 94 -27.16 -23.74 11.67
CA SER A 94 -25.96 -24.56 11.83
C SER A 94 -24.78 -23.66 12.23
N THR A 95 -24.49 -23.58 13.52
CA THR A 95 -23.21 -23.06 14.02
C THR A 95 -22.14 -24.12 13.80
N SER A 96 -21.35 -23.99 12.74
CA SER A 96 -20.06 -24.67 12.64
C SER A 96 -19.14 -24.14 13.75
N PRO A 97 -18.46 -25.00 14.52
CA PRO A 97 -17.55 -24.55 15.57
C PRO A 97 -16.33 -23.85 14.93
N SER A 98 -16.06 -22.64 15.41
CA SER A 98 -14.86 -21.88 15.14
C SER A 98 -13.63 -22.73 15.47
N ALA A 99 -12.83 -23.04 14.46
CA ALA A 99 -11.54 -23.70 14.65
C ALA A 99 -10.62 -22.78 15.46
N ALA A 100 -9.90 -23.34 16.43
CA ALA A 100 -8.89 -22.62 17.21
C ALA A 100 -7.85 -21.96 16.28
N PRO A 101 -7.27 -20.80 16.66
CA PRO A 101 -6.32 -20.11 15.80
C PRO A 101 -5.09 -20.99 15.55
N ALA A 102 -4.74 -21.18 14.27
CA ALA A 102 -3.43 -21.70 13.92
C ALA A 102 -2.34 -20.79 14.52
N PRO A 103 -1.15 -21.32 14.88
CA PRO A 103 -0.04 -20.49 15.33
C PRO A 103 0.24 -19.40 14.28
N ALA A 104 0.36 -18.15 14.74
CA ALA A 104 0.58 -17.01 13.87
C ALA A 104 1.89 -17.22 13.10
N LYS A 105 1.79 -17.43 11.78
CA LYS A 105 2.96 -17.44 10.90
C LYS A 105 3.65 -16.07 10.99
N ALA A 106 4.98 -16.06 10.90
CA ALA A 106 5.71 -14.81 10.78
C ALA A 106 5.19 -13.99 9.58
N PRO A 107 5.22 -12.65 9.64
CA PRO A 107 4.84 -11.78 8.53
C PRO A 107 5.51 -12.22 7.23
N ALA A 108 4.77 -12.16 6.11
CA ALA A 108 5.38 -12.33 4.80
C ALA A 108 6.24 -11.09 4.49
N ILE A 109 7.47 -11.31 4.03
CA ILE A 109 8.41 -10.24 3.69
C ILE A 109 8.66 -10.26 2.19
N GLY A 110 8.75 -9.09 1.58
CA GLY A 110 9.22 -8.91 0.21
C GLY A 110 9.88 -7.57 -0.01
N ALA A 111 9.99 -7.19 -1.27
CA ALA A 111 10.48 -5.89 -1.67
C ALA A 111 9.89 -5.47 -3.02
N TYR A 112 9.72 -4.17 -3.21
CA TYR A 112 9.57 -3.59 -4.54
C TYR A 112 10.94 -3.39 -5.18
N LEU A 113 11.22 -4.10 -6.27
CA LEU A 113 12.55 -4.16 -6.89
C LEU A 113 12.61 -3.69 -8.34
N ASP A 114 11.47 -3.67 -9.04
CA ASP A 114 11.18 -3.13 -10.37
C ASP A 114 9.76 -3.62 -10.76
N PHE A 115 9.02 -2.85 -11.56
CA PHE A 115 7.66 -3.25 -11.92
C PHE A 115 7.60 -4.52 -12.80
N GLY A 116 8.62 -4.74 -13.62
CA GLY A 116 8.62 -5.75 -14.67
C GLY A 116 9.36 -7.04 -14.31
N PRO A 117 9.75 -7.83 -15.33
CA PRO A 117 10.44 -9.12 -15.13
C PRO A 117 11.82 -8.98 -14.46
N ARG A 118 12.38 -7.76 -14.43
CA ARG A 118 13.60 -7.49 -13.65
C ARG A 118 13.32 -7.60 -12.15
N GLY A 119 12.13 -7.21 -11.69
CA GLY A 119 11.72 -7.31 -10.29
C GLY A 119 11.72 -8.75 -9.82
N VAL A 120 11.08 -9.64 -10.59
CA VAL A 120 11.08 -11.09 -10.34
C VAL A 120 12.49 -11.66 -10.19
N ARG A 121 13.41 -11.34 -11.11
CA ARG A 121 14.81 -11.80 -11.01
C ARG A 121 15.55 -11.23 -9.80
N ARG A 122 15.24 -9.99 -9.42
CA ARG A 122 15.86 -9.32 -8.29
C ARG A 122 15.40 -9.88 -6.95
N ILE A 123 14.22 -10.47 -6.87
CA ILE A 123 13.75 -11.15 -5.64
C ILE A 123 14.72 -12.27 -5.26
N GLU A 124 15.13 -13.10 -6.23
CA GLU A 124 16.12 -14.16 -6.00
C GLU A 124 17.47 -13.58 -5.57
N GLN A 125 17.94 -12.52 -6.23
CA GLN A 125 19.21 -11.86 -5.89
C GLN A 125 19.20 -11.19 -4.51
N LEU A 126 18.06 -10.60 -4.11
CA LEU A 126 17.89 -10.04 -2.78
C LEU A 126 17.84 -11.16 -1.73
N SER A 127 17.18 -12.28 -2.03
CA SER A 127 17.20 -13.47 -1.16
C SER A 127 18.63 -13.99 -0.95
N GLU A 128 19.43 -14.08 -2.01
CA GLU A 128 20.85 -14.46 -1.92
C GLU A 128 21.65 -13.48 -1.06
N TRP A 129 21.42 -12.18 -1.22
CA TRP A 129 22.07 -11.14 -0.41
C TRP A 129 21.68 -11.23 1.08
N LEU A 130 20.47 -11.70 1.38
CA LEU A 130 19.96 -11.99 2.73
C LEU A 130 20.28 -13.43 3.18
N ASP A 131 21.38 -14.01 2.70
CA ASP A 131 21.89 -15.32 3.07
C ASP A 131 20.82 -16.44 2.95
N GLY A 132 20.04 -16.41 1.88
CA GLY A 132 19.01 -17.41 1.56
C GLY A 132 17.66 -17.18 2.23
N THR A 133 17.45 -16.01 2.84
CA THR A 133 16.13 -15.64 3.40
C THR A 133 15.07 -15.64 2.31
N GLU A 134 14.00 -16.37 2.55
CA GLU A 134 12.92 -16.50 1.57
C GLU A 134 12.02 -15.26 1.59
N LEU A 135 11.96 -14.58 0.43
CA LEU A 135 11.01 -13.50 0.19
C LEU A 135 9.72 -14.09 -0.36
N ARG A 136 8.65 -13.99 0.44
CA ARG A 136 7.33 -14.55 0.12
C ARG A 136 6.40 -13.57 -0.56
N VAL A 137 6.73 -12.28 -0.61
CA VAL A 137 5.87 -11.26 -1.23
C VAL A 137 6.49 -10.74 -2.51
N GLY A 138 5.79 -10.91 -3.62
CA GLY A 138 6.09 -10.26 -4.89
C GLY A 138 5.22 -9.03 -5.04
N HIS A 139 5.84 -7.85 -5.04
CA HIS A 139 5.13 -6.57 -5.08
C HIS A 139 5.50 -5.76 -6.31
N THR A 140 4.48 -5.26 -7.01
CA THR A 140 4.61 -4.44 -8.22
C THR A 140 3.42 -3.49 -8.36
N TYR A 141 3.50 -2.57 -9.33
CA TYR A 141 2.44 -1.63 -9.68
C TYR A 141 2.07 -1.69 -11.16
N LEU A 142 0.80 -1.40 -11.45
CA LEU A 142 0.36 -1.14 -12.82
C LEU A 142 0.65 0.32 -13.22
N PRO A 143 1.13 0.58 -14.45
CA PRO A 143 1.23 1.93 -14.97
C PRO A 143 -0.16 2.57 -15.08
N GLY A 144 -0.30 3.78 -14.54
CA GLY A 144 -1.55 4.54 -14.52
C GLY A 144 -1.66 5.63 -15.59
N ASP A 145 -0.81 5.64 -16.62
CA ASP A 145 -0.83 6.65 -17.68
C ASP A 145 -2.08 6.54 -18.57
N ARG A 146 -2.61 5.33 -18.77
CA ARG A 146 -3.79 5.08 -19.59
C ARG A 146 -4.57 3.85 -19.12
N TRP A 147 -5.87 3.81 -19.36
CA TRP A 147 -6.74 2.70 -18.95
C TRP A 147 -6.23 1.32 -19.37
N ASN A 148 -5.77 1.18 -20.61
CA ASN A 148 -5.26 -0.11 -21.12
C ASN A 148 -4.11 -0.67 -20.28
N ASN A 149 -3.33 0.18 -19.61
CA ASN A 149 -2.25 -0.26 -18.73
C ASN A 149 -2.79 -0.69 -17.35
N ILE A 150 -3.82 0.00 -16.83
CA ILE A 150 -4.57 -0.40 -15.62
C ILE A 150 -5.33 -1.70 -15.84
N GLU A 151 -5.79 -1.99 -17.06
CA GLU A 151 -6.37 -3.28 -17.44
C GLU A 151 -5.33 -4.43 -17.43
N GLY A 152 -4.06 -4.15 -17.17
CA GLY A 152 -2.98 -5.13 -17.09
C GLY A 152 -2.38 -5.52 -18.44
N SER A 153 -2.61 -4.75 -19.52
CA SER A 153 -2.05 -5.05 -20.85
C SER A 153 -0.52 -5.15 -20.93
N PRO A 154 0.28 -4.46 -20.09
CA PRO A 154 1.71 -4.73 -20.01
C PRO A 154 1.96 -6.21 -19.72
N GLY A 155 2.78 -6.85 -20.54
CA GLY A 155 3.02 -8.31 -20.47
C GLY A 155 3.90 -8.76 -19.31
N PHE A 156 4.04 -7.97 -18.24
CA PHE A 156 4.84 -8.34 -17.08
C PHE A 156 4.05 -9.13 -16.02
N LEU A 157 2.71 -9.08 -16.05
CA LEU A 157 1.89 -9.82 -15.10
C LEU A 157 2.07 -11.33 -15.26
N GLU A 158 2.37 -11.80 -16.46
CA GLU A 158 2.70 -13.20 -16.76
C GLU A 158 3.92 -13.69 -15.96
N ASP A 159 4.98 -12.89 -15.86
CA ASP A 159 6.19 -13.23 -15.11
C ASP A 159 5.92 -13.29 -13.60
N TRP A 160 5.16 -12.32 -13.08
CA TRP A 160 4.75 -12.31 -11.67
C TRP A 160 3.79 -13.44 -11.33
N ALA A 161 2.84 -13.74 -12.21
CA ALA A 161 1.91 -14.84 -12.03
C ALA A 161 2.65 -16.18 -11.99
N LYS A 162 3.63 -16.37 -12.87
CA LYS A 162 4.51 -17.54 -12.84
C LYS A 162 5.28 -17.62 -11.52
N TRP A 163 5.90 -16.52 -11.08
CA TRP A 163 6.63 -16.47 -9.81
C TRP A 163 5.74 -16.82 -8.62
N ARG A 164 4.50 -16.29 -8.56
CA ARG A 164 3.55 -16.65 -7.50
C ARG A 164 3.30 -18.16 -7.53
N GLN A 165 2.96 -18.73 -8.69
CA GLN A 165 2.55 -20.13 -8.83
C GLN A 165 3.64 -21.16 -8.53
N GLU A 166 4.90 -20.76 -8.41
CA GLU A 166 6.00 -21.67 -8.06
C GLU A 166 5.94 -22.18 -6.62
N LYS A 167 5.30 -21.47 -5.69
CA LYS A 167 5.14 -21.91 -4.29
C LYS A 167 3.84 -21.40 -3.69
N ASP A 168 3.11 -22.27 -2.98
CA ASP A 168 1.76 -22.00 -2.45
C ASP A 168 1.71 -20.92 -1.35
N ASP A 169 2.82 -20.67 -0.65
CA ASP A 169 2.94 -19.69 0.43
C ASP A 169 3.39 -18.29 -0.03
N ARG A 170 3.70 -18.12 -1.32
CA ARG A 170 3.97 -16.79 -1.91
C ARG A 170 2.70 -15.95 -1.97
N MET A 171 2.86 -14.63 -1.94
CA MET A 171 1.80 -13.65 -2.08
C MET A 171 2.14 -12.75 -3.26
N PHE A 172 1.16 -12.51 -4.13
CA PHE A 172 1.28 -11.49 -5.16
C PHE A 172 0.49 -10.25 -4.74
N VAL A 173 1.19 -9.12 -4.62
CA VAL A 173 0.65 -7.82 -4.22
C VAL A 173 0.78 -6.87 -5.41
N LEU A 174 -0.34 -6.27 -5.80
CA LEU A 174 -0.43 -5.43 -6.98
C LEU A 174 -1.05 -4.08 -6.64
N ASN A 175 -0.27 -3.00 -6.79
CA ASN A 175 -0.81 -1.64 -6.72
C ASN A 175 -1.55 -1.31 -8.01
N VAL A 176 -2.81 -0.86 -7.87
CA VAL A 176 -3.74 -0.61 -8.99
C VAL A 176 -4.27 0.82 -8.90
N PRO A 177 -3.95 1.70 -9.89
CA PRO A 177 -4.53 3.03 -9.94
C PRO A 177 -6.05 2.97 -10.11
N MET A 178 -6.80 3.89 -9.48
CA MET A 178 -8.25 3.98 -9.73
C MET A 178 -8.57 4.85 -10.95
N LEU A 179 -7.63 5.68 -11.42
CA LEU A 179 -7.83 6.57 -12.56
C LEU A 179 -6.58 6.56 -13.44
N GLU A 180 -6.78 6.74 -14.75
CA GLU A 180 -5.67 7.01 -15.66
C GLU A 180 -5.10 8.43 -15.50
N LYS A 181 -4.03 8.75 -16.23
CA LYS A 181 -3.23 9.97 -16.04
C LYS A 181 -2.80 10.13 -14.60
N ASN A 182 -2.48 9.01 -13.94
CA ASN A 182 -2.44 8.96 -12.49
C ASN A 182 -1.40 9.91 -11.87
N GLU A 183 -0.35 10.26 -12.61
CA GLU A 183 0.75 11.12 -12.16
C GLU A 183 0.90 12.40 -13.01
N GLU A 184 -0.11 12.76 -13.81
CA GLU A 184 -0.02 13.92 -14.73
C GLU A 184 -0.30 15.28 -14.06
N GLY A 185 -0.55 15.31 -12.74
CA GLY A 185 -0.82 16.55 -12.01
C GLY A 185 -2.20 17.14 -12.33
N VAL A 186 -3.22 16.29 -12.50
CA VAL A 186 -4.60 16.68 -12.80
C VAL A 186 -5.18 17.54 -11.66
N GLY A 187 -5.78 18.68 -11.99
CA GLY A 187 -6.32 19.64 -11.02
C GLY A 187 -7.62 19.18 -10.33
N ASP A 188 -7.90 19.73 -9.15
CA ASP A 188 -9.00 19.28 -8.28
C ASP A 188 -10.39 19.28 -8.95
N THR A 189 -10.71 20.30 -9.74
CA THR A 189 -12.02 20.34 -10.44
C THR A 189 -12.19 19.14 -11.38
N GLU A 190 -11.13 18.75 -12.09
CA GLU A 190 -11.15 17.61 -13.00
C GLU A 190 -11.16 16.29 -12.21
N VAL A 191 -10.35 16.18 -11.15
CA VAL A 191 -10.38 15.00 -10.26
C VAL A 191 -11.78 14.79 -9.65
N ALA A 192 -12.42 15.83 -9.13
CA ALA A 192 -13.78 15.74 -8.61
C ALA A 192 -14.77 15.21 -9.65
N ALA A 193 -14.65 15.68 -10.91
CA ALA A 193 -15.50 15.22 -12.00
C ALA A 193 -15.22 13.75 -12.39
N LEU A 194 -13.95 13.32 -12.36
CA LEU A 194 -13.56 11.93 -12.61
C LEU A 194 -14.03 11.00 -11.49
N LEU A 195 -13.89 11.39 -10.22
CA LEU A 195 -14.39 10.62 -9.09
C LEU A 195 -15.91 10.44 -9.16
N LYS A 196 -16.66 11.45 -9.59
CA LYS A 196 -18.11 11.35 -9.80
C LYS A 196 -18.49 10.39 -10.94
N GLN A 197 -17.74 10.40 -12.04
CA GLN A 197 -17.92 9.42 -13.13
C GLN A 197 -17.62 8.00 -12.64
N GLY A 198 -16.53 7.83 -11.88
CA GLY A 198 -16.22 6.56 -11.23
C GLY A 198 -17.31 6.10 -10.27
N ALA A 199 -17.84 6.99 -9.43
CA ALA A 199 -18.95 6.70 -8.53
C ALA A 199 -20.25 6.32 -9.28
N ALA A 200 -20.44 6.84 -10.48
CA ALA A 200 -21.54 6.47 -11.37
C ALA A 200 -21.34 5.09 -12.05
N GLY A 201 -20.12 4.54 -12.02
CA GLY A 201 -19.75 3.24 -12.59
C GLY A 201 -19.19 3.32 -14.00
N ASP A 202 -18.85 4.52 -14.49
CA ASP A 202 -18.42 4.73 -15.88
C ASP A 202 -17.11 3.98 -16.22
N PHE A 203 -16.31 3.64 -15.20
CA PHE A 203 -15.01 3.00 -15.34
C PHE A 203 -14.99 1.53 -14.89
N ASP A 204 -16.10 0.97 -14.41
CA ASP A 204 -16.18 -0.37 -13.81
C ASP A 204 -15.61 -1.46 -14.73
N SER A 205 -15.86 -1.34 -16.04
CA SER A 205 -15.41 -2.31 -17.04
C SER A 205 -13.89 -2.49 -17.11
N HIS A 206 -13.11 -1.46 -16.78
CA HIS A 206 -11.64 -1.55 -16.76
C HIS A 206 -11.16 -2.50 -15.65
N PHE A 207 -11.82 -2.46 -14.50
CA PHE A 207 -11.47 -3.29 -13.36
C PHE A 207 -12.00 -4.72 -13.49
N THR A 208 -13.17 -4.90 -14.13
CA THR A 208 -13.63 -6.24 -14.53
C THR A 208 -12.60 -6.91 -15.44
N LYS A 209 -12.06 -6.20 -16.45
CA LYS A 209 -11.03 -6.75 -17.35
C LYS A 209 -9.75 -7.13 -16.62
N LEU A 210 -9.28 -6.27 -15.70
CA LEU A 210 -8.11 -6.60 -14.89
C LEU A 210 -8.36 -7.87 -14.05
N ALA A 211 -9.51 -7.95 -13.38
CA ALA A 211 -9.89 -9.12 -12.59
C ALA A 211 -9.96 -10.40 -13.42
N GLU A 212 -10.61 -10.37 -14.60
CA GLU A 212 -10.66 -11.49 -15.54
C GLU A 212 -9.25 -11.92 -15.96
N ARG A 213 -8.36 -10.96 -16.23
CA ARG A 213 -6.97 -11.24 -16.60
C ARG A 213 -6.19 -11.91 -15.47
N LEU A 214 -6.29 -11.41 -14.24
CA LEU A 214 -5.60 -12.01 -13.07
C LEU A 214 -6.08 -13.44 -12.81
N VAL A 215 -7.39 -13.69 -12.91
CA VAL A 215 -7.95 -15.06 -12.82
C VAL A 215 -7.43 -15.94 -13.95
N ALA A 216 -7.42 -15.46 -15.18
CA ALA A 216 -6.93 -16.21 -16.34
C ALA A 216 -5.43 -16.54 -16.25
N LEU A 217 -4.64 -15.69 -15.59
CA LEU A 217 -3.21 -15.91 -15.32
C LEU A 217 -2.96 -16.91 -14.19
N GLY A 218 -3.99 -17.37 -13.47
CA GLY A 218 -3.85 -18.31 -12.36
C GLY A 218 -3.43 -17.67 -11.04
N VAL A 219 -3.63 -16.35 -10.88
CA VAL A 219 -3.40 -15.62 -9.62
C VAL A 219 -4.71 -15.02 -9.07
N PRO A 220 -5.75 -15.83 -8.85
CA PRO A 220 -7.05 -15.35 -8.39
C PRO A 220 -7.01 -14.80 -6.95
N ASP A 221 -5.95 -15.06 -6.19
CA ASP A 221 -5.74 -14.67 -4.80
C ASP A 221 -4.83 -13.44 -4.65
N THR A 222 -4.68 -12.65 -5.71
CA THR A 222 -3.89 -11.40 -5.70
C THR A 222 -4.40 -10.44 -4.62
N VAL A 223 -3.48 -9.85 -3.85
CA VAL A 223 -3.76 -8.71 -2.96
C VAL A 223 -3.73 -7.44 -3.80
N ILE A 224 -4.84 -6.72 -3.87
CA ILE A 224 -5.01 -5.51 -4.66
C ILE A 224 -4.88 -4.30 -3.75
N VAL A 225 -3.77 -3.57 -3.89
CA VAL A 225 -3.58 -2.26 -3.25
C VAL A 225 -4.17 -1.21 -4.18
N LEU A 226 -5.48 -1.05 -4.10
CA LEU A 226 -6.22 -0.13 -4.96
C LEU A 226 -5.91 1.32 -4.51
N GLY A 227 -5.81 2.27 -5.44
CA GLY A 227 -5.75 3.71 -5.13
C GLY A 227 -4.89 4.13 -3.93
N TRP A 228 -3.67 3.60 -3.82
CA TRP A 228 -2.76 3.82 -2.69
C TRP A 228 -2.44 5.30 -2.45
N GLU A 229 -2.04 5.66 -1.23
CA GLU A 229 -1.66 7.03 -0.84
C GLU A 229 -2.73 8.09 -1.19
N MET A 230 -4.01 7.71 -1.12
CA MET A 230 -5.13 8.55 -1.52
C MET A 230 -5.25 9.84 -0.69
N ASN A 231 -4.67 9.88 0.50
CA ASN A 231 -4.71 11.04 1.39
C ASN A 231 -3.73 12.15 1.00
N GLY A 232 -2.86 11.92 0.03
CA GLY A 232 -1.95 12.93 -0.53
C GLY A 232 -2.53 13.70 -1.72
N THR A 233 -1.65 14.38 -2.45
CA THR A 233 -2.02 15.17 -3.65
C THR A 233 -1.40 14.67 -4.95
N THR A 234 -0.50 13.69 -4.88
CA THR A 234 0.32 13.22 -6.01
C THR A 234 -0.52 12.60 -7.11
N TYR A 235 -1.46 11.73 -6.71
CA TYR A 235 -2.18 10.88 -7.65
C TYR A 235 -3.48 11.51 -8.12
N THR A 236 -3.89 11.21 -9.34
CA THR A 236 -5.21 11.60 -9.87
C THR A 236 -6.32 10.87 -9.11
N HIS A 237 -6.06 9.66 -8.59
CA HIS A 237 -7.01 8.91 -7.75
C HIS A 237 -7.12 9.39 -6.29
N ARG A 238 -6.47 10.51 -5.92
CA ARG A 238 -6.53 11.04 -4.55
C ARG A 238 -7.98 11.25 -4.07
N CYS A 239 -8.17 11.08 -2.77
CA CYS A 239 -9.48 11.11 -2.12
C CYS A 239 -10.05 12.53 -1.98
N GLY A 240 -9.23 13.49 -1.54
CA GLY A 240 -9.55 14.89 -1.72
C GLY A 240 -9.43 15.23 -3.22
N PRO A 241 -10.41 15.86 -3.86
CA PRO A 241 -11.34 16.83 -3.26
C PRO A 241 -12.77 16.32 -2.99
N ASP A 242 -13.10 15.07 -3.31
CA ASP A 242 -14.47 14.54 -3.16
C ASP A 242 -14.47 13.14 -2.50
N PRO A 243 -14.30 13.07 -1.16
CA PRO A 243 -14.22 11.81 -0.42
C PRO A 243 -15.45 10.91 -0.57
N GLU A 244 -16.66 11.48 -0.73
CA GLU A 244 -17.89 10.70 -0.88
C GLU A 244 -17.93 9.98 -2.24
N SER A 245 -17.58 10.70 -3.32
CA SER A 245 -17.43 10.09 -4.65
C SER A 245 -16.28 9.08 -4.66
N TRP A 246 -15.16 9.37 -3.98
CA TRP A 246 -14.04 8.44 -3.86
C TRP A 246 -14.45 7.12 -3.20
N LYS A 247 -15.12 7.18 -2.04
CA LYS A 247 -15.60 5.98 -1.32
C LYS A 247 -16.59 5.18 -2.16
N THR A 248 -17.49 5.88 -2.85
CA THR A 248 -18.46 5.23 -3.74
C THR A 248 -17.76 4.56 -4.92
N TYR A 249 -16.79 5.22 -5.54
CA TYR A 249 -16.03 4.66 -6.64
C TYR A 249 -15.19 3.44 -6.22
N TRP A 250 -14.53 3.50 -5.06
CA TRP A 250 -13.84 2.34 -4.50
C TRP A 250 -14.75 1.12 -4.37
N LYS A 251 -15.96 1.31 -3.81
CA LYS A 251 -16.97 0.25 -3.71
C LYS A 251 -17.38 -0.31 -5.06
N LYS A 252 -17.52 0.54 -6.08
CA LYS A 252 -17.84 0.13 -7.45
C LYS A 252 -16.76 -0.77 -8.04
N ILE A 253 -15.49 -0.37 -7.92
CA ILE A 253 -14.34 -1.16 -8.37
C ILE A 253 -14.32 -2.53 -7.69
N VAL A 254 -14.38 -2.55 -6.35
CA VAL A 254 -14.38 -3.80 -5.57
C VAL A 254 -15.55 -4.70 -5.97
N THR A 255 -16.74 -4.14 -6.17
CA THR A 255 -17.93 -4.89 -6.62
C THR A 255 -17.72 -5.49 -8.01
N ALA A 256 -17.20 -4.71 -8.96
CA ALA A 256 -16.94 -5.15 -10.33
C ALA A 256 -15.92 -6.30 -10.36
N MET A 257 -14.81 -6.16 -9.62
CA MET A 257 -13.78 -7.20 -9.54
C MET A 257 -14.30 -8.45 -8.83
N ARG A 258 -15.06 -8.32 -7.73
CA ARG A 258 -15.63 -9.45 -6.99
C ARG A 258 -16.70 -10.22 -7.78
N ALA A 259 -17.31 -9.60 -8.79
CA ALA A 259 -18.29 -10.25 -9.67
C ALA A 259 -17.65 -11.23 -10.67
N VAL A 260 -16.32 -11.18 -10.88
CA VAL A 260 -15.62 -12.07 -11.79
C VAL A 260 -15.53 -13.49 -11.20
N PRO A 261 -16.02 -14.53 -11.90
CA PRO A 261 -15.96 -15.90 -11.41
C PRO A 261 -14.53 -16.38 -11.15
N GLY A 262 -14.33 -17.10 -10.04
CA GLY A 262 -13.04 -17.69 -9.68
C GLY A 262 -12.10 -16.74 -8.93
N GLN A 263 -12.43 -15.45 -8.82
CA GLN A 263 -11.64 -14.50 -8.04
C GLN A 263 -11.70 -14.82 -6.53
N LYS A 264 -10.59 -14.53 -5.85
CA LYS A 264 -10.40 -14.60 -4.39
C LYS A 264 -9.52 -13.43 -3.91
N PHE A 265 -9.64 -12.28 -4.55
CA PHE A 265 -8.83 -11.11 -4.26
C PHE A 265 -9.08 -10.60 -2.85
N SER A 266 -8.03 -10.05 -2.24
CA SER A 266 -8.13 -9.23 -1.03
C SER A 266 -7.86 -7.77 -1.40
N PHE A 267 -8.64 -6.84 -0.86
CA PHE A 267 -8.49 -5.41 -1.11
C PHE A 267 -7.81 -4.71 0.07
N ASP A 268 -6.66 -4.10 -0.22
CA ASP A 268 -5.83 -3.41 0.75
C ASP A 268 -6.03 -1.89 0.65
N PHE A 269 -6.61 -1.30 1.70
CA PHE A 269 -6.78 0.15 1.83
C PHE A 269 -5.51 0.74 2.45
N THR A 270 -4.68 1.39 1.62
CA THR A 270 -3.33 1.82 2.00
C THR A 270 -3.16 3.33 1.81
N PRO A 271 -3.23 4.14 2.88
CA PRO A 271 -2.84 5.55 2.86
C PRO A 271 -1.33 5.75 3.06
N SER A 272 -0.84 6.96 2.81
CA SER A 272 0.47 7.42 3.31
C SER A 272 0.39 7.69 4.81
N ARG A 273 1.48 7.43 5.54
CA ARG A 273 1.61 7.71 6.97
C ARG A 273 1.34 9.18 7.29
N GLY A 274 0.56 9.39 8.35
CA GLY A 274 0.22 10.71 8.86
C GLY A 274 -0.98 11.30 8.14
N ARG A 275 -1.24 12.59 8.38
CA ARG A 275 -2.37 13.27 7.74
C ARG A 275 -2.18 13.41 6.24
N ASP A 276 -0.98 13.76 5.80
CA ASP A 276 -0.73 14.32 4.47
C ASP A 276 -1.70 15.48 4.14
N ALA A 277 -2.47 15.42 3.05
CA ALA A 277 -3.41 16.49 2.68
C ALA A 277 -4.74 16.40 3.44
N VAL A 278 -5.29 15.19 3.60
CA VAL A 278 -6.58 14.93 4.28
C VAL A 278 -6.48 13.75 5.24
N PRO A 279 -7.18 13.73 6.38
CA PRO A 279 -7.25 12.52 7.22
C PRO A 279 -7.63 11.28 6.42
N TRP A 280 -6.76 10.27 6.37
CA TRP A 280 -7.04 9.07 5.56
C TRP A 280 -8.28 8.30 6.03
N THR A 281 -8.66 8.43 7.31
CA THR A 281 -9.89 7.82 7.85
C THR A 281 -11.15 8.37 7.20
N ASP A 282 -11.14 9.61 6.71
CA ASP A 282 -12.29 10.22 6.03
C ASP A 282 -12.57 9.55 4.67
N CYS A 283 -11.55 8.89 4.13
CA CYS A 283 -11.58 8.15 2.88
C CYS A 283 -11.92 6.67 3.07
N TYR A 284 -12.02 6.15 4.30
CA TYR A 284 -12.27 4.73 4.52
C TYR A 284 -13.62 4.30 3.92
N PRO A 285 -13.65 3.38 2.94
CA PRO A 285 -14.89 3.07 2.22
C PRO A 285 -15.82 2.14 3.00
N GLY A 286 -15.31 1.36 3.96
CA GLY A 286 -16.11 0.51 4.84
C GLY A 286 -15.63 -0.94 4.91
N ASP A 287 -16.01 -1.62 5.99
CA ASP A 287 -15.55 -2.98 6.32
C ASP A 287 -15.97 -4.06 5.33
N ASP A 288 -17.03 -3.81 4.56
CA ASP A 288 -17.59 -4.73 3.57
C ASP A 288 -16.72 -4.83 2.30
N VAL A 289 -15.93 -3.81 2.01
CA VAL A 289 -15.11 -3.71 0.78
C VAL A 289 -13.61 -3.59 1.04
N VAL A 290 -13.19 -3.56 2.30
CA VAL A 290 -11.77 -3.57 2.71
C VAL A 290 -11.46 -4.87 3.43
N ASP A 291 -10.44 -5.58 2.97
CA ASP A 291 -10.00 -6.84 3.57
C ASP A 291 -8.75 -6.63 4.45
N ILE A 292 -7.89 -5.66 4.10
CA ILE A 292 -6.64 -5.33 4.79
C ILE A 292 -6.56 -3.80 4.95
N VAL A 293 -6.07 -3.34 6.10
CA VAL A 293 -5.74 -1.92 6.29
C VAL A 293 -4.23 -1.77 6.23
N GLY A 294 -3.71 -1.30 5.11
CA GLY A 294 -2.30 -1.05 4.89
C GLY A 294 -1.84 0.33 5.32
N MET A 295 -0.55 0.60 5.15
CA MET A 295 0.07 1.92 5.33
C MET A 295 1.38 1.99 4.57
N ASP A 296 1.56 3.03 3.75
CA ASP A 296 2.85 3.35 3.17
C ASP A 296 3.62 4.29 4.09
N SER A 297 4.82 3.89 4.51
CA SER A 297 5.60 4.59 5.54
C SER A 297 7.07 4.74 5.18
N TYR A 298 7.45 5.98 4.84
CA TYR A 298 8.83 6.36 4.59
C TYR A 298 9.45 7.17 5.72
N ASP A 299 10.78 7.14 5.85
CA ASP A 299 11.51 7.90 6.85
C ASP A 299 11.54 9.41 6.55
N GLN A 300 10.48 10.09 6.97
CA GLN A 300 10.20 11.51 6.71
C GLN A 300 9.19 12.11 7.71
N PRO A 301 9.01 13.43 7.77
CA PRO A 301 9.85 14.49 7.22
C PRO A 301 11.24 14.53 7.87
N ARG A 302 12.10 15.43 7.37
CA ARG A 302 13.45 15.59 7.93
C ARG A 302 13.42 15.89 9.43
N GLY A 303 14.22 15.17 10.19
CA GLY A 303 14.40 15.35 11.62
C GLY A 303 13.32 14.71 12.50
N MET A 304 12.26 14.13 11.92
CA MET A 304 11.24 13.43 12.70
C MET A 304 11.75 12.05 13.13
N SER A 305 11.78 11.82 14.43
CA SER A 305 12.18 10.53 15.02
C SER A 305 11.13 9.44 14.78
N PHE A 306 11.53 8.18 14.87
CA PHE A 306 10.59 7.05 14.72
C PHE A 306 9.45 7.11 15.76
N ASP A 307 9.75 7.46 17.00
CA ASP A 307 8.75 7.64 18.06
C ASP A 307 7.68 8.68 17.71
N GLU A 308 8.06 9.76 17.03
CA GLU A 308 7.13 10.77 16.55
C GLU A 308 6.27 10.24 15.39
N GLN A 309 6.86 9.49 14.45
CA GLN A 309 6.12 8.84 13.35
C GLN A 309 5.09 7.81 13.87
N VAL A 310 5.36 7.19 15.02
CA VAL A 310 4.40 6.30 15.69
C VAL A 310 3.25 7.09 16.33
N LYS A 311 3.57 8.17 17.06
CA LYS A 311 2.63 8.89 17.93
C LYS A 311 1.83 9.98 17.21
N GLU A 312 2.27 10.44 16.04
CA GLU A 312 1.58 11.50 15.33
C GLU A 312 0.13 11.11 14.98
N PRO A 313 -0.77 12.09 14.85
CA PRO A 313 -2.11 11.85 14.33
C PRO A 313 -2.03 11.14 12.97
N TYR A 314 -2.83 10.08 12.81
CA TYR A 314 -2.86 9.28 11.57
C TYR A 314 -1.54 8.54 11.25
N GLY A 315 -0.61 8.47 12.22
CA GLY A 315 0.66 7.76 12.14
C GLY A 315 0.56 6.24 12.37
N LEU A 316 1.69 5.59 12.67
CA LEU A 316 1.76 4.11 12.75
C LEU A 316 0.88 3.53 13.87
N GLN A 317 0.78 4.18 15.03
CA GLN A 317 -0.09 3.68 16.10
C GLN A 317 -1.57 3.82 15.74
N ALA A 318 -1.95 4.96 15.16
CA ALA A 318 -3.33 5.20 14.71
C ALA A 318 -3.76 4.18 13.64
N HIS A 319 -2.86 3.79 12.75
CA HIS A 319 -3.06 2.74 11.75
C HIS A 319 -3.42 1.40 12.37
N VAL A 320 -2.58 0.89 13.29
CA VAL A 320 -2.81 -0.43 13.89
C VAL A 320 -4.03 -0.44 14.82
N ASP A 321 -4.30 0.67 15.51
CA ASP A 321 -5.49 0.82 16.35
C ASP A 321 -6.77 0.84 15.51
N PHE A 322 -6.76 1.54 14.37
CA PHE A 322 -7.88 1.56 13.45
C PHE A 322 -8.14 0.17 12.87
N ALA A 323 -7.11 -0.51 12.38
CA ALA A 323 -7.25 -1.87 11.86
C ALA A 323 -7.82 -2.83 12.93
N ALA A 324 -7.34 -2.73 14.17
CA ALA A 324 -7.87 -3.51 15.29
C ALA A 324 -9.36 -3.20 15.57
N ALA A 325 -9.75 -1.92 15.59
CA ALA A 325 -11.14 -1.51 15.79
C ALA A 325 -12.08 -2.05 14.70
N HIS A 326 -11.57 -2.20 13.48
CA HIS A 326 -12.29 -2.73 12.32
C HIS A 326 -12.12 -4.26 12.14
N ASN A 327 -11.40 -4.93 13.04
CA ASN A 327 -11.08 -6.36 12.97
C ASN A 327 -10.40 -6.77 11.64
N LYS A 328 -9.48 -5.93 11.16
CA LYS A 328 -8.73 -6.15 9.91
C LYS A 328 -7.25 -6.41 10.20
N PRO A 329 -6.58 -7.28 9.42
CA PRO A 329 -5.13 -7.38 9.44
C PRO A 329 -4.49 -6.08 8.94
N VAL A 330 -3.24 -5.86 9.34
CA VAL A 330 -2.40 -4.74 8.89
C VAL A 330 -1.37 -5.18 7.85
N SER A 331 -1.00 -4.29 6.95
CA SER A 331 0.10 -4.49 5.99
C SER A 331 0.96 -3.22 5.87
N TYR A 332 2.14 -3.37 5.28
CA TYR A 332 3.00 -2.25 4.88
C TYR A 332 3.45 -2.46 3.42
N PRO A 333 2.61 -2.08 2.43
CA PRO A 333 2.91 -2.28 1.02
C PRO A 333 4.14 -1.50 0.56
N GLU A 334 4.39 -0.33 1.14
CA GLU A 334 5.64 0.37 0.94
C GLU A 334 6.23 0.89 2.24
N TRP A 335 7.52 0.64 2.43
CA TRP A 335 8.29 1.34 3.44
C TRP A 335 9.76 1.43 3.05
N GLY A 336 10.46 2.42 3.61
CA GLY A 336 11.89 2.57 3.37
C GLY A 336 12.44 3.89 3.89
N LEU A 337 13.71 4.13 3.59
CA LEU A 337 14.36 5.40 3.91
C LEU A 337 13.80 6.51 3.02
N PHE A 338 14.04 7.77 3.38
CA PHE A 338 13.76 8.87 2.46
C PHE A 338 14.51 10.15 2.83
N ARG A 339 13.86 11.07 3.54
CA ARG A 339 14.35 12.44 3.70
C ARG A 339 15.41 12.56 4.78
N ASN A 340 15.40 11.63 5.73
CA ASN A 340 16.38 11.48 6.80
C ASN A 340 17.68 10.77 6.35
N GLY A 341 17.75 10.28 5.11
CA GLY A 341 18.95 9.69 4.53
C GLY A 341 19.22 8.27 5.02
N ASP A 342 20.51 7.92 5.12
CA ASP A 342 20.96 6.65 5.69
C ASP A 342 20.69 6.64 7.20
N ASN A 343 19.63 5.93 7.62
CA ASN A 343 19.13 5.97 8.99
C ASN A 343 19.00 4.56 9.57
N GLU A 344 20.04 4.13 10.28
CA GLU A 344 20.08 2.83 10.95
C GLU A 344 19.01 2.65 12.03
N GLU A 345 18.64 3.74 12.72
CA GLU A 345 17.63 3.70 13.78
C GLU A 345 16.25 3.45 13.18
N TYR A 346 15.86 4.20 12.14
CA TYR A 346 14.59 3.98 11.45
C TYR A 346 14.48 2.55 10.94
N MET A 347 15.53 2.05 10.27
CA MET A 347 15.55 0.71 9.70
C MET A 347 15.35 -0.37 10.77
N ARG A 348 16.08 -0.28 11.88
CA ARG A 348 15.95 -1.20 13.02
C ARG A 348 14.54 -1.12 13.64
N ARG A 349 14.06 0.10 13.92
CA ARG A 349 12.79 0.34 14.62
C ARG A 349 11.58 -0.07 13.78
N MET A 350 11.60 0.10 12.46
CA MET A 350 10.54 -0.42 11.58
C MET A 350 10.50 -1.95 11.58
N LEU A 351 11.66 -2.62 11.54
CA LEU A 351 11.71 -4.08 11.61
C LEU A 351 11.25 -4.62 12.97
N GLU A 352 11.62 -3.97 14.07
CA GLU A 352 11.11 -4.27 15.42
C GLU A 352 9.60 -4.04 15.52
N TRP A 353 9.10 -2.95 14.94
CA TRP A 353 7.67 -2.68 14.87
C TRP A 353 6.90 -3.76 14.11
N MET A 354 7.42 -4.23 12.98
CA MET A 354 6.81 -5.32 12.22
C MET A 354 6.89 -6.66 12.98
N ASP A 355 7.96 -6.89 13.74
CA ASP A 355 8.04 -8.05 14.61
C ASP A 355 7.03 -7.97 15.76
N GLU A 356 6.77 -6.79 16.31
CA GLU A 356 5.77 -6.60 17.37
C GLU A 356 4.34 -6.72 16.84
N LYS A 357 4.02 -6.00 15.76
CA LYS A 357 2.64 -5.86 15.24
C LYS A 357 2.22 -6.99 14.32
N LYS A 358 3.17 -7.80 13.84
CA LYS A 358 2.93 -8.98 12.99
C LYS A 358 1.99 -8.67 11.80
N PRO A 359 2.35 -7.73 10.89
CA PRO A 359 1.53 -7.47 9.71
C PRO A 359 1.38 -8.73 8.86
N LEU A 360 0.29 -8.82 8.10
CA LEU A 360 0.07 -9.90 7.12
C LEU A 360 1.26 -9.99 6.16
N TYR A 361 1.70 -8.82 5.67
CA TYR A 361 2.92 -8.69 4.88
C TYR A 361 3.55 -7.31 5.00
N ASN A 362 4.82 -7.21 4.61
CA ASN A 362 5.51 -5.93 4.36
C ASN A 362 6.48 -6.04 3.18
N THR A 363 6.71 -4.91 2.52
CA THR A 363 7.59 -4.82 1.35
C THR A 363 8.45 -3.56 1.42
N VAL A 364 9.77 -3.73 1.47
CA VAL A 364 10.71 -2.60 1.42
C VAL A 364 10.81 -2.07 -0.01
N THR A 365 10.79 -0.75 -0.18
CA THR A 365 10.98 -0.09 -1.47
C THR A 365 12.46 0.05 -1.78
N ASP A 366 12.97 -0.71 -2.76
CA ASP A 366 14.41 -0.82 -2.97
C ASP A 366 14.90 -0.16 -4.26
N TYR A 367 14.98 1.16 -4.22
CA TYR A 367 15.74 2.01 -5.15
C TYR A 367 16.12 3.31 -4.43
N CYS A 368 17.10 4.07 -4.92
CA CYS A 368 17.47 5.32 -4.23
C CYS A 368 16.36 6.38 -4.31
N PRO A 369 16.06 7.11 -3.21
CA PRO A 369 16.79 7.15 -1.95
C PRO A 369 16.33 6.13 -0.87
N HIS A 370 15.33 5.30 -1.18
CA HIS A 370 14.62 4.48 -0.20
C HIS A 370 15.31 3.17 0.19
N GLY A 371 15.97 2.56 -0.78
CA GLY A 371 16.43 1.18 -0.71
C GLY A 371 17.62 0.94 0.21
N VAL A 372 17.84 -0.34 0.47
CA VAL A 372 18.91 -0.88 1.33
C VAL A 372 19.84 -1.81 0.58
N TRP A 373 19.46 -2.32 -0.59
CA TRP A 373 20.27 -3.24 -1.37
C TRP A 373 20.74 -2.59 -2.68
N GLN A 374 19.81 -2.06 -3.48
CA GLN A 374 20.18 -1.35 -4.70
C GLN A 374 20.71 0.06 -4.45
N CYS A 375 20.34 0.69 -3.33
CA CYS A 375 20.81 2.02 -3.00
C CYS A 375 22.10 1.98 -2.16
N LYS A 376 23.24 2.14 -2.82
CA LYS A 376 24.57 2.19 -2.16
C LYS A 376 24.81 3.41 -1.27
N GLN A 377 23.88 4.36 -1.26
CA GLN A 377 23.97 5.59 -0.46
C GLN A 377 23.52 5.38 0.98
N ASN A 378 22.99 4.19 1.31
CA ASN A 378 22.46 3.86 2.64
C ASN A 378 23.22 2.71 3.34
N PRO A 379 24.57 2.72 3.41
CA PRO A 379 25.34 1.58 3.92
C PRO A 379 25.03 1.18 5.38
N GLU A 380 24.71 2.12 6.27
CA GLU A 380 24.44 1.82 7.69
C GLU A 380 23.09 1.10 7.82
N ALA A 381 22.05 1.60 7.15
CA ALA A 381 20.76 0.93 7.11
C ALA A 381 20.81 -0.41 6.36
N SER A 382 21.62 -0.52 5.30
CA SER A 382 21.89 -1.80 4.61
C SER A 382 22.44 -2.86 5.57
N GLU A 383 23.40 -2.48 6.42
CA GLU A 383 23.99 -3.38 7.41
C GLU A 383 22.95 -3.85 8.43
N VAL A 384 22.13 -2.94 8.95
CA VAL A 384 21.03 -3.27 9.88
C VAL A 384 20.03 -4.23 9.23
N TYR A 385 19.55 -3.90 8.03
CA TYR A 385 18.54 -4.70 7.33
C TYR A 385 19.05 -6.12 7.07
N ARG A 386 20.29 -6.24 6.56
CA ARG A 386 20.92 -7.54 6.32
C ARG A 386 21.11 -8.31 7.63
N LYS A 387 21.65 -7.68 8.67
CA LYS A 387 21.88 -8.32 9.97
C LYS A 387 20.59 -8.89 10.60
N LEU A 388 19.48 -8.17 10.49
CA LEU A 388 18.22 -8.57 11.13
C LEU A 388 17.41 -9.57 10.31
N LEU A 389 17.57 -9.58 8.99
CA LEU A 389 16.78 -10.45 8.11
C LEU A 389 17.54 -11.65 7.56
N SER A 390 18.88 -11.65 7.53
CA SER A 390 19.68 -12.77 7.03
C SER A 390 19.40 -14.09 7.75
N GLY A 391 19.43 -15.20 7.00
CA GLY A 391 19.30 -16.55 7.54
C GLY A 391 17.91 -16.93 8.05
N ARG A 392 16.88 -16.12 7.76
CA ARG A 392 15.49 -16.47 8.06
C ARG A 392 14.96 -17.45 6.99
N THR A 393 15.25 -18.74 7.15
CA THR A 393 14.54 -19.80 6.42
C THR A 393 13.29 -20.19 7.22
N GLU A 394 12.22 -20.60 6.54
CA GLU A 394 10.96 -20.90 7.22
C GLU A 394 11.12 -21.97 8.32
N ASN A 395 10.57 -21.64 9.49
CA ASN A 395 10.58 -22.35 10.77
C ASN A 395 11.91 -22.30 11.54
N PRO A 396 12.02 -21.50 12.63
CA PRO A 396 12.83 -21.98 13.75
C PRO A 396 12.23 -23.34 14.14
N THR A 397 13.00 -24.41 13.97
CA THR A 397 12.74 -25.62 14.76
C THR A 397 12.73 -25.14 16.20
N PRO A 398 11.65 -25.32 16.98
CA PRO A 398 11.65 -24.87 18.36
C PRO A 398 12.86 -25.51 19.02
N GLU A 399 13.80 -24.68 19.47
CA GLU A 399 14.87 -25.16 20.33
C GLU A 399 14.19 -25.91 21.49
N PRO A 400 14.57 -27.16 21.77
CA PRO A 400 14.02 -27.88 22.91
C PRO A 400 14.26 -27.03 24.15
N THR A 401 13.21 -26.39 24.65
CA THR A 401 13.27 -25.71 25.93
C THR A 401 13.54 -26.81 26.93
N GLU A 402 14.74 -26.84 27.51
CA GLU A 402 15.04 -27.78 28.59
C GLU A 402 13.95 -27.63 29.65
N PRO A 403 13.18 -28.69 29.97
CA PRO A 403 12.10 -28.58 30.92
C PRO A 403 12.70 -28.25 32.28
N VAL A 404 12.44 -27.02 32.75
CA VAL A 404 12.74 -26.61 34.12
C VAL A 404 11.92 -27.49 35.05
N THR A 405 12.58 -28.43 35.71
CA THR A 405 11.95 -29.34 36.67
C THR A 405 11.62 -28.57 37.95
N PRO A 406 10.34 -28.42 38.34
CA PRO A 406 10.01 -27.81 39.62
C PRO A 406 10.51 -28.70 40.78
N PRO A 407 11.03 -28.12 41.88
CA PRO A 407 11.86 -28.81 42.88
C PRO A 407 11.15 -29.88 43.75
N THR A 408 9.95 -30.32 43.38
CA THR A 408 9.15 -31.32 44.12
C THR A 408 8.43 -32.33 43.23
N CYS A 409 8.79 -32.43 41.94
CA CYS A 409 8.25 -33.47 41.07
C CYS A 409 9.10 -34.75 41.10
N SER A 410 8.46 -35.91 41.28
CA SER A 410 9.03 -37.21 40.86
C SER A 410 8.41 -37.60 39.51
N PRO A 411 9.21 -37.74 38.43
CA PRO A 411 8.69 -38.14 37.12
C PRO A 411 8.21 -39.59 37.16
N LEU A 412 7.07 -39.87 36.56
CA LEU A 412 6.61 -41.23 36.29
C LEU A 412 7.20 -41.71 34.96
N GLU A 413 7.87 -42.86 34.98
CA GLU A 413 8.31 -43.55 33.76
C GLU A 413 7.11 -44.34 33.21
N LEU A 414 6.43 -43.77 32.22
CA LEU A 414 5.24 -44.36 31.57
C LEU A 414 5.59 -45.04 30.24
N GLY A 415 6.83 -44.88 29.78
CA GLY A 415 7.37 -45.47 28.56
C GLY A 415 7.20 -44.57 27.36
N ASP A 416 8.19 -44.63 26.46
CA ASP A 416 8.42 -43.67 25.37
C ASP A 416 7.19 -43.39 24.49
N TRP A 417 6.37 -44.42 24.23
CA TRP A 417 5.18 -44.28 23.39
C TRP A 417 4.08 -43.43 24.04
N VAL A 418 3.88 -43.56 25.36
CA VAL A 418 2.86 -42.80 26.09
C VAL A 418 3.34 -41.37 26.33
N GLU A 419 4.62 -41.19 26.63
CA GLU A 419 5.23 -39.88 26.90
C GLU A 419 5.29 -39.00 25.65
N TYR A 420 5.46 -39.61 24.46
CA TYR A 420 5.39 -38.91 23.18
C TYR A 420 4.01 -38.26 22.94
N TRP A 421 2.93 -38.97 23.24
CA TRP A 421 1.56 -38.44 23.06
C TRP A 421 1.16 -37.41 24.13
N LEU A 422 1.78 -37.47 25.32
CA LEU A 422 1.55 -36.51 26.40
C LEU A 422 2.42 -35.26 26.29
N GLY A 423 3.36 -35.20 25.33
CA GLY A 423 4.26 -34.07 25.14
C GLY A 423 5.35 -33.94 26.21
N GLY A 424 5.64 -35.03 26.95
CA GLY A 424 6.66 -35.06 28.00
C GLY A 424 6.35 -36.01 29.15
N LYS A 425 7.28 -36.09 30.11
CA LYS A 425 7.13 -36.94 31.32
C LYS A 425 6.05 -36.38 32.25
N LEU A 426 5.16 -37.24 32.71
CA LEU A 426 4.11 -36.87 33.66
C LEU A 426 4.71 -36.76 35.07
N CYS A 427 4.53 -35.59 35.68
CA CYS A 427 5.01 -35.26 37.02
C CYS A 427 3.90 -35.41 38.06
N VAL A 428 4.13 -36.18 39.13
CA VAL A 428 3.18 -36.30 40.25
C VAL A 428 3.83 -35.84 41.55
N ARG A 429 3.05 -35.12 42.37
CA ARG A 429 3.42 -34.64 43.70
C ARG A 429 2.74 -35.52 44.76
N PHE A 430 3.51 -36.14 45.65
CA PHE A 430 3.03 -37.10 46.66
C PHE A 430 2.72 -36.49 48.05
N ASP A 431 2.79 -35.17 48.18
CA ASP A 431 2.59 -34.41 49.41
C ASP A 431 1.12 -34.25 49.83
N TRP A 432 0.16 -34.74 49.06
CA TRP A 432 -1.27 -34.61 49.36
C TRP A 432 -1.85 -35.63 50.37
N TRP A 433 -1.00 -36.49 50.96
CA TRP A 433 -1.43 -37.55 51.90
C TRP A 433 -0.88 -37.44 53.32
N GLN A 434 -0.13 -36.38 53.67
CA GLN A 434 0.45 -36.19 55.01
C GLN A 434 -0.34 -35.20 55.91
N GLU A 435 -1.27 -34.40 55.36
CA GLU A 435 -2.06 -33.44 56.17
C GLU A 435 -3.32 -34.05 56.83
N LYS A 436 -3.68 -35.31 56.55
CA LYS A 436 -4.92 -35.93 57.08
C LYS A 436 -4.75 -36.82 58.33
N ASN A 437 -3.55 -36.96 58.90
CA ASN A 437 -3.30 -37.79 60.10
C ASN A 437 -2.62 -37.05 61.26
N ARG A 438 -2.93 -35.75 61.45
CA ARG A 438 -2.71 -35.04 62.71
C ARG A 438 -4.04 -34.47 63.21
N SER A 439 -4.78 -35.31 63.92
CA SER A 439 -5.86 -34.93 64.85
C SER A 439 -5.53 -35.53 66.20
#